data_AF-A0A1F4W0Z6-F1
#
_entry.id   AF-A0A1F4W0Z6-F1
#
_cell.length_a   1.000
_cell.length_b   1.000
_cell.length_c   1.000
_cell.angle_alpha   90.00
_cell.angle_beta   90.00
_cell.angle_gamma   90.00
#
_symmetry.space_group_name_H-M   'P 1'
#
loop_
_entity.id
_entity.type
_entity.pdbx_description
1 polymer ?
#
loop_
_entity_poly.entity_id
_entity_poly.type
_entity_poly.pdbx_seq_one_letter_code
_entity_poly.pdbx_strand_id
1 'polypeptide(L)' 'MTLIDVITNIATPGGFVTFIELIIVLVMGLYVLYSFIVLRQVDLMNKSLMTPEGSLFKLLGWFHFVSALIILFLGIMAL' A
#
# COMPACT_ATOMS: atom_id res chain seq x y z
N MET A 1 -1.46 -30.89 -3.97
CA MET A 1 -1.64 -29.89 -5.03
C MET A 1 -0.35 -29.80 -5.81
N THR A 2 -0.38 -30.14 -7.09
CA THR A 2 0.79 -30.05 -7.97
C THR A 2 0.91 -28.63 -8.54
N LEU A 3 2.07 -28.28 -9.10
CA LEU A 3 2.25 -27.01 -9.80
C LEU A 3 1.28 -26.86 -10.98
N ILE A 4 0.97 -27.97 -11.66
CA ILE A 4 0.03 -28.02 -12.78
C ILE A 4 -1.37 -27.64 -12.31
N ASP A 5 -1.80 -28.14 -11.14
CA ASP A 5 -3.11 -27.80 -10.56
C ASP A 5 -3.24 -26.32 -10.23
N VAL A 6 -2.15 -25.66 -9.79
CA VAL A 6 -2.17 -24.21 -9.52
C VAL A 6 -2.32 -23.42 -10.83
N ILE A 7 -1.57 -23.80 -11.87
CA ILE A 7 -1.60 -23.12 -13.17
C ILE A 7 -2.96 -23.26 -13.83
N THR A 8 -3.56 -24.46 -13.81
CA THR A 8 -4.86 -24.69 -14.43
C THR A 8 -5.98 -23.94 -13.70
N ASN A 9 -5.92 -23.81 -12.37
CA ASN A 9 -6.87 -23.02 -11.60
C ASN A 9 -6.78 -21.53 -11.92
N ILE A 10 -5.57 -20.96 -11.99
CA ILE A 10 -5.36 -19.53 -12.34
C ILE A 10 -5.80 -19.23 -13.77
N ALA A 11 -5.68 -20.18 -14.70
CA ALA A 11 -6.08 -19.99 -16.10
C ALA A 11 -7.61 -19.90 -16.32
N THR A 12 -8.42 -20.16 -15.30
CA THR A 12 -9.87 -19.91 -15.36
C THR A 12 -10.18 -18.42 -15.14
N PRO A 13 -11.28 -17.87 -15.69
CA PRO A 13 -11.65 -16.48 -15.45
C PRO A 13 -11.76 -16.13 -13.96
N GLY A 14 -12.36 -17.02 -13.15
CA GLY A 14 -12.48 -16.81 -11.70
C GLY A 14 -11.13 -16.87 -10.98
N GLY A 15 -10.30 -17.86 -11.28
CA GLY A 15 -8.96 -17.98 -10.68
C GLY A 15 -8.03 -16.83 -11.07
N PHE A 16 -8.14 -16.30 -12.28
CA PHE A 16 -7.39 -15.14 -12.72
C PHE A 16 -7.80 -13.87 -11.96
N VAL A 17 -9.10 -13.65 -11.74
CA VAL A 17 -9.59 -12.50 -10.95
C VAL A 17 -9.04 -12.56 -9.52
N THR A 18 -9.20 -13.70 -8.83
CA THR A 18 -8.67 -13.88 -7.46
C THR A 18 -7.15 -13.70 -7.41
N PHE A 19 -6.41 -14.15 -8.43
CA PHE A 19 -4.97 -13.94 -8.52
C PHE A 19 -4.61 -12.45 -8.64
N ILE A 20 -5.33 -11.69 -9.46
CA ILE A 20 -5.13 -10.24 -9.61
C ILE A 20 -5.49 -9.49 -8.31
N GLU A 21 -6.58 -9.84 -7.65
CA GLU A 21 -6.98 -9.26 -6.37
C GLU A 21 -5.88 -9.46 -5.30
N LEU A 22 -5.29 -10.66 -5.24
CA LEU A 22 -4.17 -10.95 -4.35
C LEU A 22 -2.93 -10.09 -4.66
N ILE A 23 -2.60 -9.91 -5.95
CA ILE A 23 -1.50 -9.01 -6.36
C ILE A 23 -1.78 -7.58 -5.95
N ILE A 24 -3.01 -7.09 -6.15
CA ILE A 24 -3.39 -5.72 -5.80
C ILE A 24 -3.20 -5.49 -4.30
N VAL A 25 -3.67 -6.40 -3.44
CA VAL A 25 -3.48 -6.29 -1.99
C VAL A 25 -2.00 -6.31 -1.61
N LEU A 26 -1.19 -7.13 -2.27
CA LEU A 26 0.26 -7.16 -2.05
C LEU A 26 0.93 -5.82 -2.42
N VAL A 27 0.57 -5.25 -3.57
CA VAL A 27 1.06 -3.92 -4.01
C VAL A 27 0.61 -2.82 -3.04
N MET A 28 -0.62 -2.87 -2.54
CA MET A 28 -1.12 -1.95 -1.53
C MET A 28 -0.33 -2.06 -0.21
N GLY A 29 0.05 -3.28 0.19
CA GLY A 29 0.92 -3.49 1.35
C GLY A 29 2.29 -2.81 1.18
N LEU A 30 2.91 -2.96 0.01
CA LEU A 30 4.16 -2.26 -0.32
C LEU A 30 3.95 -0.73 -0.34
N TYR A 31 2.81 -0.26 -0.80
CA TYR A 31 2.47 1.17 -0.83
C TYR A 31 2.34 1.76 0.58
N VAL A 32 1.75 1.02 1.52
CA VAL A 32 1.71 1.43 2.94
C VAL A 32 3.12 1.58 3.50
N LEU A 33 4.02 0.63 3.24
CA LEU A 33 5.43 0.74 3.64
C LEU A 33 6.11 1.97 3.03
N TYR A 34 5.87 2.23 1.75
CA TYR A 34 6.36 3.44 1.08
C TYR A 34 5.83 4.72 1.74
N SER A 35 4.53 4.81 2.02
CA SER A 35 3.93 6.00 2.64
C SER A 35 4.46 6.26 4.06
N PHE A 36 4.79 5.20 4.82
CA PHE A 36 5.49 5.33 6.10
C PHE A 36 6.93 5.87 5.94
N ILE A 37 7.65 5.44 4.90
CA ILE A 37 9.00 5.97 4.61
C ILE A 37 8.92 7.47 4.29
N VAL A 38 7.91 7.90 3.53
CA VAL A 38 7.69 9.31 3.19
C VAL A 38 7.45 10.16 4.45
N LEU A 39 6.67 9.68 5.42
CA LEU A 39 6.50 10.35 6.72
C LEU A 39 7.85 10.63 7.40
N ARG A 40 8.72 9.63 7.47
CA ARG A 40 10.06 9.77 8.02
C ARG A 40 10.92 10.76 7.22
N GLN A 41 10.79 10.78 5.90
CA GLN A 41 11.50 11.73 5.05
C GLN A 41 11.03 13.18 5.29
N VAL A 42 9.72 13.40 5.46
CA VAL A 42 9.17 14.72 5.80
C VAL A 42 9.68 15.18 7.17
N ASP A 43 9.78 14.28 8.15
CA ASP A 43 10.35 14.61 9.45
C ASP A 43 11.84 14.96 9.39
N LEU A 44 12.62 14.24 8.59
CA LEU A 44 14.04 14.55 8.37
C LEU A 44 14.22 15.86 7.61
N MET A 45 13.41 16.12 6.58
CA MET A 45 13.41 17.36 5.82
C MET A 45 13.17 18.57 6.73
N ASN A 46 12.13 18.50 7.56
CA ASN A 46 11.78 19.57 8.50
C ASN A 46 12.83 19.82 9.60
N LYS A 47 13.68 18.82 9.89
CA LYS A 47 14.81 18.97 10.83
C LYS A 47 16.04 19.59 10.16
N SER A 48 16.29 19.24 8.90
CA SER A 48 17.48 19.66 8.16
C SER A 48 17.32 21.02 7.47
N LEU A 49 16.10 21.38 7.10
CA LEU A 49 15.76 22.61 6.40
C LEU A 49 14.75 23.39 7.23
N MET A 50 14.96 24.71 7.41
CA MET A 50 13.92 25.58 7.96
C MET A 50 12.79 25.65 6.92
N THR A 51 11.86 24.72 7.02
CA THR A 51 10.77 24.56 6.05
C THR A 51 9.57 25.33 6.61
N PRO A 52 9.17 26.47 6.02
CA PRO A 52 8.16 27.36 6.60
C PRO A 52 6.83 26.63 6.86
N GLU A 53 6.48 25.69 5.99
CA GLU A 53 5.22 24.92 6.02
C GLU A 53 5.39 23.49 6.55
N GLY A 54 6.40 23.25 7.39
CA GLY A 54 6.75 21.90 7.84
C GLY A 54 5.62 21.16 8.57
N SER A 55 4.78 21.88 9.31
CA SER A 55 3.60 21.34 10.00
C SER A 55 2.53 20.84 9.02
N LEU A 56 2.27 21.59 7.94
CA LEU A 56 1.32 21.21 6.90
C LEU A 56 1.76 19.94 6.18
N PHE A 57 3.05 19.84 5.81
CA PHE A 57 3.58 18.63 5.19
C PHE A 57 3.50 17.41 6.09
N LYS A 58 3.73 17.57 7.41
CA LYS A 58 3.53 16.47 8.36
C LYS A 58 2.08 16.03 8.43
N LEU A 59 1.15 16.98 8.49
CA LEU A 59 -0.29 16.68 8.53
C LEU A 59 -0.73 15.90 7.28
N LEU A 60 -0.35 16.37 6.10
CA LEU A 60 -0.65 15.71 4.83
C LEU A 60 -0.02 14.31 4.76
N GLY A 61 1.22 14.16 5.22
CA GLY A 61 1.89 12.86 5.29
C GLY A 61 1.16 11.88 6.20
N TRP A 62 0.70 12.32 7.38
CA TRP A 62 -0.05 11.47 8.30
C TRP A 62 -1.42 11.10 7.74
N PHE A 63 -2.13 12.05 7.15
CA PHE A 63 -3.41 11.79 6.47
C PHE A 63 -3.24 10.78 5.33
N HIS A 64 -2.19 10.93 4.52
CA HIS A 64 -1.88 10.01 3.43
C HIS A 64 -1.58 8.59 3.93
N PHE A 65 -0.73 8.46 4.96
CA PHE A 65 -0.40 7.17 5.57
C PHE A 65 -1.63 6.47 6.17
N VAL A 66 -2.46 7.19 6.91
CA VAL A 66 -3.71 6.65 7.48
C VAL A 66 -4.68 6.24 6.37
N SER A 67 -4.80 7.03 5.31
CA SER A 67 -5.63 6.68 4.16
C SER A 67 -5.14 5.41 3.46
N ALA A 68 -3.82 5.26 3.29
CA ALA A 68 -3.22 4.05 2.72
C ALA A 68 -3.49 2.81 3.58
N LEU A 69 -3.42 2.94 4.92
CA LEU A 69 -3.78 1.86 5.85
C LEU A 69 -5.26 1.47 5.74
N ILE A 70 -6.17 2.44 5.68
CA ILE A 70 -7.61 2.20 5.52
C ILE A 70 -7.87 1.48 4.19
N ILE A 71 -7.28 1.95 3.10
CA ILE A 71 -7.44 1.35 1.77
C ILE A 71 -6.91 -0.09 1.77
N LEU A 72 -5.74 -0.35 2.36
CA LEU A 72 -5.22 -1.72 2.52
C LEU A 72 -6.18 -2.61 3.30
N PHE A 73 -6.69 -2.12 4.44
CA PHE A 73 -7.65 -2.86 5.26
C PHE A 73 -8.92 -3.20 4.48
N LEU A 74 -9.50 -2.22 3.76
CA LEU A 74 -10.67 -2.44 2.91
C LEU A 74 -10.39 -3.43 1.79
N GLY A 75 -9.20 -3.36 1.17
CA GLY A 75 -8.79 -4.32 0.13
C GLY A 75 -8.68 -5.75 0.66
N ILE A 76 -8.16 -5.94 1.89
CA ILE A 76 -8.12 -7.25 2.54
C ILE A 76 -9.53 -7.76 2.86
N MET A 77 -10.45 -6.89 3.27
CA MET A 77 -11.84 -7.25 3.56
C MET A 77 -12.68 -7.53 2.31
N ALA A 78 -12.22 -7.08 1.14
CA ALA A 78 -12.89 -7.25 -0.14
C ALA A 78 -12.42 -8.48 -0.93
N LEU A 79 -11.31 -9.11 -0.52
CA LEU A 79 -10.86 -10.44 -0.96
C LEU A 79 -11.81 -11.53 -0.45
#